data_AF-A0A7J3U4R4-F1
#
_entry.id   AF-A0A7J3U4R4-F1
#
_cell.length_a   1.000
_cell.length_b   1.000
_cell.length_c   1.000
_cell.angle_alpha   90.00
_cell.angle_beta   90.00
_cell.angle_gamma   90.00
#
_symmetry.space_group_name_H-M   'P 1'
#
loop_
_entity.id
_entity.type
_entity.pdbx_description
1 polymer ?
#
loop_
_entity_poly.entity_id
_entity_poly.type
_entity_poly.pdbx_seq_one_letter_code
_entity_poly.pdbx_strand_id
1 'polypeptide(L)'
;MVRRADRRKKIDLGVKKEFTYRGLTVEEMKGIPIDEFLQYLPARKRRSLKRGLTRRQNKLLEDIRNAKEGDVIKTHLRDMVILPDFFGHHIAVYNGKEFV
;
A
#
# COMPACT_ATOMS: atom_id res chain seq x y z
N MET A 1 -21.36 43.80 23.56
CA MET A 1 -20.14 42.95 23.59
C MET A 1 -20.58 41.49 23.72
N VAL A 2 -20.83 40.80 22.61
CA VAL A 2 -21.48 39.46 22.60
C VAL A 2 -20.41 38.37 22.71
N ARG A 3 -20.47 37.59 23.80
CA ARG A 3 -19.64 36.41 24.04
C ARG A 3 -19.98 35.34 22.99
N ARG A 4 -19.08 35.12 22.03
CA ARG A 4 -19.16 33.99 21.09
C ARG A 4 -18.84 32.72 21.86
N ALA A 5 -19.86 31.95 22.20
CA ALA A 5 -19.71 30.60 22.74
C ALA A 5 -19.05 29.72 21.67
N ASP A 6 -17.91 29.12 22.02
CA ASP A 6 -17.23 28.12 21.23
C ASP A 6 -18.17 26.95 20.95
N ARG A 7 -18.62 26.88 19.70
CA ARG A 7 -19.37 25.76 19.16
C ARG A 7 -18.42 24.55 19.12
N ARG A 8 -18.39 23.75 20.19
CA ARG A 8 -17.83 22.38 20.14
C ARG A 8 -18.55 21.64 19.02
N LYS A 9 -17.92 21.53 17.85
CA LYS A 9 -18.36 20.61 16.79
C LYS A 9 -18.31 19.22 17.41
N LYS A 10 -19.50 18.63 17.61
CA LYS A 10 -19.63 17.19 17.84
C LYS A 10 -18.92 16.51 16.69
N ILE A 11 -17.91 15.72 17.01
CA ILE A 11 -17.25 14.85 16.05
C ILE A 11 -18.27 13.75 15.79
N ASP A 12 -18.91 13.78 14.62
CA ASP A 12 -19.69 12.64 14.15
C ASP A 12 -18.72 11.47 14.00
N LEU A 13 -18.79 10.50 14.92
CA LEU A 13 -18.25 9.15 14.78
C LEU A 13 -19.07 8.41 13.71
N GLY A 14 -19.11 8.99 12.51
CA GLY A 14 -19.79 8.43 11.35
C GLY A 14 -18.86 7.45 10.66
N VAL A 15 -19.25 6.17 10.67
CA VAL A 15 -18.87 5.08 9.75
C VAL A 15 -17.39 5.07 9.32
N LYS A 16 -16.63 4.04 9.73
CA LYS A 16 -15.27 3.80 9.22
C LYS A 16 -15.22 4.07 7.72
N LYS A 17 -14.59 5.18 7.31
CA LYS A 17 -14.39 5.48 5.89
C LYS A 17 -13.64 4.30 5.29
N GLU A 18 -14.29 3.61 4.36
CA GLU A 18 -13.65 2.57 3.57
C GLU A 18 -12.46 3.18 2.84
N PHE A 19 -11.33 2.49 2.89
CA PHE A 19 -10.11 2.99 2.28
C PHE A 19 -10.26 2.94 0.77
N THR A 20 -10.19 4.12 0.14
CA THR A 20 -10.17 4.26 -1.31
C THR A 20 -8.86 4.91 -1.74
N TYR A 21 -8.22 4.35 -2.77
CA TYR A 21 -7.04 4.93 -3.39
C TYR A 21 -7.40 5.43 -4.79
N ARG A 22 -7.41 6.76 -4.96
CA ARG A 22 -7.74 7.41 -6.24
C ARG A 22 -9.08 6.93 -6.85
N GLY A 23 -10.06 6.65 -5.99
CA GLY A 23 -11.38 6.19 -6.39
C GLY A 23 -11.54 4.67 -6.49
N LEU A 24 -10.48 3.89 -6.27
CA LEU A 24 -10.52 2.43 -6.25
C LEU A 24 -10.64 1.89 -4.83
N THR A 25 -11.46 0.87 -4.63
CA THR A 25 -11.49 0.06 -3.41
C THR A 25 -10.36 -0.97 -3.40
N VAL A 26 -10.11 -1.61 -2.25
CA VAL A 26 -9.07 -2.64 -2.13
C VAL A 26 -9.38 -3.85 -3.00
N GLU A 27 -10.65 -4.24 -3.12
CA GLU A 27 -11.09 -5.37 -3.93
C GLU A 27 -10.90 -5.09 -5.42
N GLU A 28 -11.27 -3.89 -5.86
CA GLU A 28 -11.05 -3.44 -7.25
C GLU A 28 -9.54 -3.40 -7.57
N MET A 29 -8.70 -2.90 -6.67
CA MET A 29 -7.26 -2.88 -6.88
C MET A 29 -6.67 -4.28 -7.08
N LYS A 30 -7.18 -5.31 -6.38
CA LYS A 30 -6.72 -6.70 -6.55
C LYS A 30 -7.14 -7.32 -7.88
N GLY A 31 -8.25 -6.89 -8.46
CA GLY A 31 -8.76 -7.41 -9.73
C GLY A 31 -8.10 -6.80 -10.97
N ILE A 32 -7.53 -5.60 -10.86
CA ILE A 32 -6.96 -4.86 -11.99
C ILE A 32 -5.55 -5.39 -12.34
N PRO A 33 -5.22 -5.60 -13.62
CA PRO A 33 -3.87 -5.98 -14.04
C PRO A 33 -2.86 -4.86 -13.74
N ILE A 34 -1.61 -5.23 -13.48
CA ILE A 34 -0.56 -4.28 -13.10
C ILE A 34 -0.43 -3.12 -14.10
N ASP A 35 -0.53 -3.40 -15.41
CA ASP A 35 -0.39 -2.40 -16.48
C ASP A 35 -1.45 -1.30 -16.44
N GLU A 36 -2.68 -1.64 -16.06
CA GLU A 36 -3.75 -0.66 -15.87
C GLU A 36 -3.55 0.10 -14.55
N PHE A 37 -3.09 -0.59 -13.50
CA PHE A 37 -2.77 0.04 -12.22
C PHE A 37 -1.64 1.10 -12.35
N LEU A 38 -0.72 0.95 -13.31
CA LEU A 38 0.34 1.94 -13.59
C LEU A 38 -0.22 3.33 -13.91
N GLN A 39 -1.42 3.44 -14.49
CA GLN A 39 -2.04 4.72 -14.84
C GLN A 39 -2.47 5.49 -13.59
N TYR A 40 -2.86 4.75 -12.55
CA TYR A 40 -3.23 5.28 -11.24
C TYR A 40 -2.03 5.57 -10.34
N LEU A 41 -0.78 5.35 -10.77
CA LEU A 41 0.40 5.63 -9.96
C LEU A 41 1.00 7.03 -10.23
N PRO A 42 1.60 7.69 -9.21
CA PRO A 42 2.42 8.89 -9.42
C PRO A 42 3.62 8.64 -10.35
N ALA A 43 4.11 9.70 -10.99
CA ALA A 43 5.15 9.64 -12.02
C ALA A 43 6.41 8.83 -11.61
N ARG A 44 6.91 9.01 -10.38
CA ARG A 44 8.09 8.29 -9.87
C ARG A 44 7.89 6.79 -9.82
N LYS A 45 6.75 6.33 -9.31
CA LYS A 45 6.43 4.90 -9.15
C LYS A 45 6.20 4.26 -10.51
N ARG A 46 5.48 4.94 -11.39
CA ARG A 46 5.32 4.53 -12.80
C ARG A 46 6.66 4.41 -13.53
N ARG A 47 7.59 5.35 -13.32
CA ARG A 47 8.95 5.29 -13.90
C ARG A 47 9.74 4.09 -13.41
N SER A 48 9.64 3.75 -12.12
CA SER A 48 10.29 2.56 -11.55
C SER A 48 9.76 1.27 -12.20
N LEU A 49 8.43 1.11 -12.31
CA LEU A 49 7.85 -0.07 -12.95
C LEU A 49 8.15 -0.15 -14.45
N LYS A 50 8.05 0.96 -15.20
CA LYS A 50 8.34 0.99 -16.64
C LYS A 50 9.80 0.65 -16.98
N ARG A 51 10.74 0.91 -16.08
CA ARG A 51 12.15 0.53 -16.26
C ARG A 51 12.41 -0.95 -15.98
N GLY A 52 11.44 -1.65 -15.39
CA GLY A 52 11.53 -3.04 -15.02
C GLY A 52 11.94 -3.24 -13.56
N LEU A 53 11.54 -4.40 -13.03
CA LEU A 53 11.90 -4.86 -11.69
C LEU A 53 13.26 -5.57 -11.74
N THR A 54 14.06 -5.38 -10.70
CA THR A 54 15.32 -6.12 -10.53
C THR A 54 15.04 -7.58 -10.16
N ARG A 55 16.01 -8.48 -10.40
CA ARG A 55 15.89 -9.91 -10.06
C ARG A 55 15.49 -10.17 -8.60
N ARG A 56 15.99 -9.35 -7.66
CA ARG A 56 15.65 -9.46 -6.23
C ARG A 56 14.20 -9.08 -5.96
N GLN A 57 13.68 -8.08 -6.67
CA GLN A 57 12.29 -7.65 -6.56
C GLN A 57 11.33 -8.68 -7.16
N ASN A 58 11.72 -9.35 -8.26
CA ASN A 58 10.94 -10.47 -8.80
C ASN A 58 10.88 -11.65 -7.84
N LYS A 59 12.02 -11.99 -7.20
CA LYS A 59 12.03 -13.02 -6.17
C LYS A 59 11.08 -12.67 -5.02
N LEU A 60 11.08 -11.41 -4.56
CA LEU A 60 10.16 -10.97 -3.51
C LEU A 60 8.68 -11.06 -3.94
N LEU A 61 8.38 -10.80 -5.21
CA LEU A 61 7.03 -11.02 -5.75
C LEU A 61 6.63 -12.50 -5.74
N GLU A 62 7.53 -13.39 -6.13
CA GLU A 62 7.32 -14.83 -6.07
C GLU A 62 7.13 -15.30 -4.62
N ASP A 63 7.96 -14.81 -3.70
CA ASP A 63 7.86 -15.12 -2.27
C ASP A 63 6.50 -14.65 -1.71
N ILE A 64 5.99 -13.49 -2.12
CA ILE A 64 4.67 -12.98 -1.71
C ILE A 64 3.54 -13.82 -2.30
N ARG A 65 3.61 -14.20 -3.58
CA ARG A 65 2.56 -15.02 -4.21
C ARG A 65 2.45 -16.42 -3.61
N ASN A 66 3.56 -16.95 -3.10
CA ASN A 66 3.61 -18.26 -2.47
C ASN A 66 3.36 -18.22 -0.96
N ALA A 67 3.38 -17.04 -0.34
CA ALA A 67 3.16 -16.88 1.08
C ALA A 67 1.70 -17.16 1.45
N LYS A 68 1.49 -17.72 2.64
CA LYS A 68 0.15 -17.95 3.19
C LYS A 68 -0.23 -16.80 4.11
N GLU A 69 -1.53 -16.68 4.38
CA GLU A 69 -2.03 -15.72 5.36
C GLU A 69 -1.38 -15.99 6.74
N GLY A 70 -0.69 -14.97 7.27
CA GLY A 70 0.04 -15.03 8.55
C GLY A 70 1.55 -15.18 8.45
N ASP A 71 2.10 -15.49 7.27
CA ASP A 71 3.55 -15.54 7.08
C ASP A 71 4.16 -14.13 7.09
N VAL A 72 5.24 -13.96 7.87
CA VAL A 72 6.00 -12.71 7.93
C VAL A 72 7.16 -12.77 6.94
N ILE A 73 7.02 -12.05 5.83
CA ILE A 73 8.01 -11.97 4.76
C ILE A 73 9.05 -10.92 5.13
N LYS A 74 10.30 -11.35 5.34
CA LYS A 74 11.41 -10.45 5.70
C LYS A 74 12.10 -9.92 4.44
N THR A 75 12.27 -8.60 4.33
CA THR A 75 12.92 -7.99 3.16
C THR A 75 13.88 -6.86 3.53
N HIS A 76 14.96 -6.76 2.76
CA HIS A 76 15.86 -5.59 2.76
C HIS A 76 15.53 -4.59 1.65
N LEU A 77 14.59 -4.93 0.76
CA LEU A 77 14.25 -4.12 -0.42
C LEU A 77 13.26 -3.02 -0.04
N ARG A 78 13.79 -1.85 0.34
CA ARG A 78 13.01 -0.66 0.75
C ARG A 78 12.55 0.20 -0.43
N ASP A 79 13.09 -0.09 -1.61
CA ASP A 79 12.85 0.59 -2.88
C ASP A 79 11.63 0.05 -3.64
N MET A 80 11.14 -1.13 -3.25
CA MET A 80 9.98 -1.80 -3.85
C MET A 80 8.73 -0.92 -3.78
N VAL A 81 7.95 -0.91 -4.87
CA VAL A 81 6.63 -0.28 -4.90
C VAL A 81 5.61 -1.27 -4.38
N ILE A 82 4.74 -0.84 -3.47
CA ILE A 82 3.62 -1.66 -2.99
C ILE A 82 2.65 -1.86 -4.17
N LEU A 83 2.44 -3.12 -4.54
CA LEU A 83 1.49 -3.50 -5.59
C LEU A 83 0.23 -4.11 -4.96
N PRO A 84 -0.86 -4.22 -5.72
CA PRO A 84 -2.11 -4.80 -5.20
C PRO A 84 -1.94 -6.21 -4.63
N ASP A 85 -1.06 -7.05 -5.20
CA ASP A 85 -0.74 -8.40 -4.72
C ASP A 85 -0.25 -8.43 -3.25
N PHE A 86 0.24 -7.30 -2.73
CA PHE A 86 0.82 -7.21 -1.39
C PHE A 86 -0.24 -7.08 -0.30
N PHE A 87 -1.49 -6.72 -0.64
CA PHE A 87 -2.54 -6.51 0.35
C PHE A 87 -2.93 -7.82 1.03
N GLY A 88 -2.77 -7.86 2.36
CA GLY A 88 -3.06 -9.04 3.20
C GLY A 88 -1.81 -9.79 3.66
N HIS A 89 -0.64 -9.44 3.14
CA HIS A 89 0.63 -10.04 3.55
C HIS A 89 1.35 -9.19 4.60
N HIS A 90 1.97 -9.84 5.58
CA HIS A 90 2.81 -9.18 6.58
C HIS A 90 4.25 -9.13 6.07
N ILE A 91 4.74 -7.92 5.76
CA ILE A 91 6.10 -7.72 5.25
C ILE A 91 6.90 -6.94 6.27
N ALA A 92 7.92 -7.59 6.83
CA ALA A 92 8.85 -6.96 7.77
C ALA A 92 10.07 -6.43 7.01
N VAL A 93 10.25 -5.11 7.06
CA VAL A 93 11.28 -4.38 6.33
C VAL A 93 12.48 -4.12 7.24
N TYR A 94 13.67 -4.50 6.78
CA TYR A 94 14.89 -4.30 7.55
C TYR A 94 15.23 -2.82 7.71
N ASN A 95 15.39 -2.38 8.95
CA ASN A 95 15.70 -1.00 9.26
C ASN A 95 17.21 -0.69 9.32
N GLY A 96 18.09 -1.70 9.38
CA GLY A 96 19.53 -1.57 9.64
C GLY A 96 19.98 -2.30 10.93
N LYS A 97 19.03 -2.67 11.79
CA LYS A 97 19.25 -3.42 13.02
C LYS A 97 18.30 -4.62 13.08
N GLU A 98 17.01 -4.37 12.90
CA GLU A 98 15.93 -5.35 13.05
C GLU A 98 14.92 -5.25 11.89
N PHE A 99 14.12 -6.30 11.72
CA PHE A 99 13.01 -6.32 10.77
C PHE A 99 11.75 -5.80 11.46
N VAL A 100 11.15 -4.75 10.89
CA VAL A 100 9.96 -4.07 11.40
C VAL A 100 8.81 -4.20 10.43
#